data_AF-A0A7K3ATW2-F1
#
_entry.id   AF-A0A7K3ATW2-F1
#
_cell.length_a   1.000
_cell.length_b   1.000
_cell.length_c   1.000
_cell.angle_alpha   90.00
_cell.angle_beta   90.00
_cell.angle_gamma   90.00
#
_symmetry.space_group_name_H-M   'P 1'
#
loop_
_entity.id
_entity.type
_entity.pdbx_description
1 polymer ?
#
loop_
_entity_poly.entity_id
_entity_poly.type
_entity_poly.pdbx_seq_one_letter_code
_entity_poly.pdbx_strand_id
1 'polypeptide(L)'
;MTDELALEFDDAFRLMADLPQEEFVDAEALGKLQLIDAVLKEMSGRENAERWSREALATDAGWRQVRTLARDLLVSLQGDGRRTLPEIHVVR
;
A
#
# COMPACT_ATOMS: atom_id res chain seq x y z
N MET A 1 -4.24 11.35 -8.67
CA MET A 1 -3.27 12.20 -7.94
C MET A 1 -2.53 11.27 -6.96
N THR A 2 -1.33 11.59 -6.47
CA THR A 2 -0.54 10.59 -5.69
C THR A 2 -1.18 10.24 -4.35
N ASP A 3 -1.90 11.21 -3.78
CA ASP A 3 -2.72 11.13 -2.56
C ASP A 3 -3.94 10.21 -2.71
N GLU A 4 -4.55 10.13 -3.91
CA GLU A 4 -5.65 9.19 -4.18
C GLU A 4 -5.29 7.76 -3.78
N LEU A 5 -4.04 7.34 -3.97
CA LEU A 5 -3.59 6.00 -3.60
C LEU A 5 -3.71 5.74 -2.10
N ALA A 6 -3.43 6.74 -1.27
CA ALA A 6 -3.55 6.59 0.18
C ALA A 6 -5.00 6.62 0.65
N LEU A 7 -5.84 7.41 -0.01
CA LEU A 7 -7.29 7.43 0.24
C LEU A 7 -7.93 6.09 -0.14
N GLU A 8 -7.63 5.58 -1.33
CA GLU A 8 -8.12 4.28 -1.79
C GLU A 8 -7.63 3.14 -0.89
N PHE A 9 -6.38 3.20 -0.42
CA PHE A 9 -5.84 2.22 0.51
C PHE A 9 -6.55 2.26 1.87
N ASP A 10 -6.72 3.45 2.46
CA ASP A 10 -7.42 3.63 3.74
C ASP A 10 -8.88 3.17 3.66
N ASP A 11 -9.58 3.51 2.58
CA ASP A 11 -10.95 3.06 2.34
C ASP A 11 -11.04 1.53 2.23
N ALA A 12 -10.18 0.91 1.40
CA ALA A 12 -10.15 -0.54 1.26
C ALA A 12 -9.77 -1.24 2.59
N PHE A 13 -8.81 -0.69 3.32
CA PHE A 13 -8.35 -1.22 4.60
C PHE A 13 -9.46 -1.18 5.66
N ARG A 14 -10.22 -0.09 5.72
CA ARG A 14 -11.40 0.02 6.61
C ARG A 14 -12.50 -0.95 6.23
N LEU A 15 -12.76 -1.14 4.94
CA LEU A 15 -13.77 -2.11 4.50
C LEU A 15 -13.44 -3.53 4.95
N MET A 16 -12.16 -3.91 5.03
CA MET A 16 -11.77 -5.21 5.57
C MET A 16 -12.01 -5.35 7.08
N ALA A 17 -12.05 -4.25 7.83
CA ALA A 17 -12.28 -4.32 9.28
C ALA A 17 -13.68 -4.84 9.62
N ASP A 18 -14.65 -4.62 8.73
CA ASP A 18 -16.03 -5.08 8.87
C ASP A 18 -16.24 -6.51 8.34
N LEU A 19 -15.21 -7.13 7.75
CA LEU A 19 -15.26 -8.49 7.21
C LEU A 19 -14.67 -9.52 8.20
N PRO A 20 -15.14 -10.78 8.17
CA PRO A 20 -14.53 -11.87 8.93
C PRO A 20 -13.06 -12.02 8.56
N GLN A 21 -12.16 -11.78 9.50
CA GLN A 21 -10.70 -11.77 9.28
C GLN A 21 -10.16 -13.10 8.75
N GLU A 22 -10.80 -14.21 9.12
CA GLU A 22 -10.40 -15.57 8.72
C GLU A 22 -10.60 -15.86 7.22
N GLU A 23 -11.30 -14.99 6.48
CA GLU A 23 -11.67 -15.24 5.08
C GLU A 23 -10.80 -14.50 4.04
N PHE A 24 -9.97 -13.53 4.46
CA PHE A 24 -9.28 -12.62 3.53
C PHE A 24 -7.75 -12.59 3.64
N VAL A 25 -7.21 -12.49 4.86
CA VAL A 25 -5.76 -12.37 5.10
C VAL A 25 -5.39 -12.99 6.45
N ASP A 26 -4.25 -13.66 6.52
CA ASP A 26 -3.73 -14.12 7.81
C ASP A 26 -3.21 -12.96 8.66
N ALA A 27 -2.87 -13.26 9.92
CA ALA A 27 -2.39 -12.26 10.87
C ALA A 27 -1.06 -11.58 10.43
N GLU A 28 -0.21 -12.28 9.68
CA GLU A 28 1.04 -11.71 9.15
C GLU A 28 0.73 -10.68 8.06
N ALA A 29 -0.14 -11.03 7.12
CA ALA A 29 -0.60 -10.16 6.06
C ALA A 29 -1.32 -8.92 6.59
N LEU A 30 -2.17 -9.09 7.61
CA LEU A 30 -2.80 -7.96 8.30
C LEU A 30 -1.77 -7.02 8.94
N GLY A 31 -0.74 -7.58 9.60
CA GLY A 31 0.35 -6.78 10.19
C GLY A 31 1.11 -5.97 9.14
N LYS A 32 1.37 -6.53 7.96
CA LYS A 32 2.00 -5.79 6.84
C LYS A 32 1.11 -4.67 6.31
N LEU A 33 -0.20 -4.89 6.20
CA LEU A 33 -1.17 -3.85 5.79
C LEU A 33 -1.22 -2.70 6.80
N GLN A 34 -1.19 -3.00 8.10
CA GLN A 34 -1.11 -1.98 9.16
C GLN A 34 0.17 -1.15 9.09
N LEU A 35 1.31 -1.78 8.77
CA LEU A 35 2.58 -1.07 8.59
C LEU A 35 2.54 -0.13 7.37
N ILE A 36 1.87 -0.55 6.27
CA ILE A 36 1.68 0.32 5.11
C ILE A 36 0.82 1.54 5.49
N ASP A 37 -0.31 1.32 6.17
CA ASP A 37 -1.17 2.41 6.67
C ASP A 37 -0.38 3.42 7.52
N ALA A 38 0.41 2.91 8.48
CA ALA A 38 1.20 3.75 9.37
C ALA A 38 2.20 4.65 8.61
N VAL A 39 2.88 4.12 7.58
CA VAL A 39 3.82 4.90 6.76
C VAL A 39 3.08 5.95 5.94
N LEU A 40 1.95 5.61 5.32
CA LEU A 40 1.14 6.57 4.55
C LEU A 40 0.59 7.68 5.45
N LYS A 41 0.18 7.34 6.67
CA LYS A 41 -0.28 8.29 7.68
C LYS A 41 0.84 9.20 8.17
N GLU A 42 2.06 8.69 8.37
CA GLU A 42 3.23 9.51 8.70
C GLU A 42 3.58 10.50 7.59
N MET A 43 3.42 10.08 6.34
CA MET A 43 3.62 10.93 5.17
C MET A 43 2.50 11.95 4.96
N SER A 44 1.36 11.82 5.64
CA SER A 44 0.21 12.72 5.48
C SER A 44 0.46 14.08 6.16
N GLY A 45 -0.47 15.02 5.96
CA GLY A 45 -0.36 16.37 6.51
C GLY A 45 0.20 17.37 5.50
N ARG A 46 -0.13 18.66 5.69
CA ARG A 46 0.25 19.72 4.75
C ARG A 46 1.76 19.96 4.76
N GLU A 47 2.38 19.74 5.91
CA GLU A 47 3.82 19.80 6.14
C GLU A 47 4.61 18.78 5.30
N ASN A 48 3.96 17.70 4.86
CA ASN A 48 4.57 16.63 4.07
C ASN A 48 4.12 16.65 2.60
N ALA A 49 3.47 17.71 2.12
CA ALA A 49 2.87 17.75 0.78
C ALA A 49 3.86 17.43 -0.36
N GLU A 50 5.12 17.83 -0.20
CA GLU A 50 6.23 17.53 -1.13
C GLU A 50 6.48 16.02 -1.33
N ARG A 51 6.21 15.21 -0.30
CA ARG A 51 6.36 13.76 -0.31
C ARG A 51 5.31 13.07 -1.19
N TRP A 52 4.25 13.78 -1.58
CA TRP A 52 3.21 13.31 -2.50
C TRP A 52 3.41 13.80 -3.94
N SER A 53 4.51 14.49 -4.22
CA SER A 53 4.85 14.86 -5.59
C SER A 53 5.19 13.63 -6.45
N ARG A 54 5.03 13.77 -7.77
CA ARG A 54 5.39 12.71 -8.72
C ARG A 54 6.87 12.32 -8.65
N GLU A 55 7.75 13.27 -8.31
CA GLU A 55 9.18 13.01 -8.14
C GLU A 55 9.44 12.21 -6.86
N ALA A 56 8.81 12.59 -5.75
CA ALA A 56 8.94 11.91 -4.47
C ALA A 56 8.50 10.44 -4.54
N LEU A 57 7.54 10.08 -5.39
CA LEU A 57 7.19 8.68 -5.66
C LEU A 57 8.42 7.80 -5.96
N ALA A 58 9.39 8.32 -6.71
CA ALA A 58 10.58 7.57 -7.10
C ALA A 58 11.69 7.63 -6.03
N THR A 59 11.84 8.77 -5.33
CA THR A 59 13.03 9.08 -4.52
C THR A 59 12.80 8.99 -3.01
N ASP A 60 11.60 9.29 -2.52
CA ASP A 60 11.26 9.35 -1.09
C ASP A 60 11.42 7.98 -0.41
N ALA A 61 11.94 8.01 0.81
CA ALA A 61 12.20 6.81 1.59
C ALA A 61 10.89 6.12 2.04
N GLY A 62 9.85 6.88 2.35
CA GLY A 62 8.53 6.36 2.72
C GLY A 62 7.89 5.62 1.56
N TRP A 63 7.92 6.18 0.34
CA TRP A 63 7.46 5.47 -0.86
C TRP A 63 8.24 4.18 -1.16
N ARG A 64 9.55 4.19 -0.90
CA ARG A 64 10.38 2.98 -1.00
C ARG A 64 9.94 1.93 0.02
N GLN A 65 9.68 2.33 1.26
CA GLN A 65 9.23 1.45 2.32
C GLN A 65 7.85 0.85 2.03
N VAL A 66 6.88 1.66 1.59
CA VAL A 66 5.55 1.20 1.16
C VAL A 66 5.67 0.13 0.09
N ARG A 67 6.50 0.34 -0.94
CA ARG A 67 6.72 -0.65 -2.01
C ARG A 67 7.37 -1.93 -1.52
N THR A 68 8.31 -1.86 -0.59
CA THR A 68 8.93 -3.04 0.02
C THR A 68 7.90 -3.85 0.78
N LEU A 69 7.14 -3.22 1.68
CA LEU A 69 6.08 -3.87 2.45
C LEU A 69 5.01 -4.49 1.56
N ALA A 70 4.57 -3.76 0.53
CA ALA A 70 3.58 -4.25 -0.43
C ALA A 70 4.10 -5.45 -1.22
N ARG A 71 5.38 -5.43 -1.64
CA ARG A 71 5.99 -6.58 -2.32
C ARG A 71 6.09 -7.79 -1.40
N ASP A 72 6.54 -7.60 -0.17
CA ASP A 72 6.69 -8.69 0.80
C ASP A 72 5.33 -9.30 1.17
N LEU A 73 4.28 -8.48 1.22
CA LEU A 73 2.90 -8.94 1.38
C LEU A 73 2.41 -9.75 0.17
N LEU A 74 2.64 -9.26 -1.05
CA LEU A 74 2.24 -9.96 -2.26
C LEU A 74 2.97 -11.31 -2.40
N VAL A 75 4.26 -11.37 -2.05
CA VAL A 75 5.03 -12.62 -2.02
C VAL A 75 4.44 -13.59 -0.99
N SER A 76 4.09 -13.15 0.21
CA SER A 76 3.48 -14.04 1.21
C SER A 76 2.10 -14.55 0.78
N LEU A 77 1.30 -13.72 0.10
CA LEU A 77 -0.05 -14.10 -0.36
C LEU A 77 -0.04 -15.00 -1.61
N GLN A 78 0.95 -14.86 -2.50
CA GLN A 78 0.96 -15.53 -3.80
C GLN A 78 2.05 -16.63 -3.93
N GLY A 79 2.96 -16.73 -2.95
CA GLY A 79 4.20 -17.52 -3.02
C GLY A 79 5.26 -16.89 -3.95
N ASP A 80 6.47 -17.48 -4.00
CA ASP A 80 7.58 -17.08 -4.91
C ASP A 80 7.27 -17.23 -6.41
N GLY A 81 6.05 -17.68 -6.74
CA GLY A 81 5.59 -17.79 -8.11
C GLY A 81 5.62 -16.42 -8.77
N ARG A 82 6.50 -16.25 -9.75
CA ARG A 82 6.57 -15.14 -10.71
C ARG A 82 5.23 -14.91 -11.41
N ARG A 83 4.21 -14.45 -10.69
CA ARG A 83 3.03 -13.83 -11.29
C ARG A 83 3.48 -12.45 -11.69
N THR A 84 3.52 -12.25 -13.01
CA THR A 84 3.63 -10.92 -13.59
C THR A 84 2.70 -9.98 -12.83
N LEU A 85 3.21 -8.84 -12.37
CA LEU A 85 2.37 -7.75 -11.86
C LEU A 85 1.20 -7.60 -12.85
N PRO A 86 -0.06 -7.54 -12.38
CA PRO A 86 -1.19 -7.34 -13.28
C PRO A 86 -0.89 -6.10 -14.13
N GLU A 87 -1.09 -6.20 -15.44
CA GLU A 87 -0.81 -5.09 -16.35
C GLU A 87 -1.61 -3.86 -15.90
N ILE A 88 -0.91 -2.84 -15.41
CA ILE A 88 -1.53 -1.57 -15.02
C ILE A 88 -1.88 -0.84 -16.32
N HIS A 89 -3.15 -0.92 -16.70
CA HIS A 89 -3.68 -0.18 -17.84
C HIS A 89 -3.99 1.25 -17.40
N VAL A 90 -3.16 2.21 -17.82
CA VAL A 90 -3.47 3.63 -17.65
C VAL A 90 -4.51 4.01 -18.70
N VAL A 91 -5.75 4.19 -18.28
CA VAL A 91 -6.80 4.78 -19.14
C VAL A 91 -6.50 6.27 -19.27
N ARG A 92 -6.31 6.73 -20.52
CA ARG A 92 -6.09 8.14 -20.87
C ARG A 92 -7.41 8.85 -21.15
#